data_AF-A9VD36-F1
#
_entry.id   AF-A9VD36-F1
#
_cell.length_a   1.000
_cell.length_b   1.000
_cell.length_c   1.000
_cell.angle_alpha   90.00
_cell.angle_beta   90.00
_cell.angle_gamma   90.00
#
_symmetry.space_group_name_H-M   'P 1'
#
loop_
_entity.id
_entity.type
_entity.pdbx_description
1 polymer ?
#
loop_
_entity_poly.entity_id
_entity_poly.type
_entity_poly.pdbx_seq_one_letter_code
_entity_poly.pdbx_strand_id
1 'polypeptide(L)'
;MGASAPEALAMQPVRFEYTPRSLVRAQAQIHRHLLVFVVVVILVHLLALLLLDHLLTRPDWPRIAKALVDTSGHAGSAGAAWLTGKALDLIRHGRVIRALLQAIICAILASLMDLDHFFHASRWSLTAATSLSTRPWLHSLPVAIAAALLLSYVAHRCNVAGAHRDTFLLPLTAVLTHQLRDAHRRGLWLYPLAGGASIPISYTFYLTFNVAIWPAVLAQLSRWSPG
;
A
#
# COMPACT_ATOMS: atom_id res chain seq x y z
N MET A 1 -60.56 -42.21 25.23
CA MET A 1 -59.47 -41.98 26.20
C MET A 1 -58.29 -41.40 25.44
N GLY A 2 -58.12 -40.08 25.46
CA GLY A 2 -57.01 -39.41 24.81
C GLY A 2 -56.63 -38.20 25.66
N ALA A 3 -55.67 -38.39 26.55
CA ALA A 3 -55.13 -37.31 27.37
C ALA A 3 -54.09 -36.56 26.52
N SER A 4 -54.39 -35.31 26.17
CA SER A 4 -53.42 -34.38 25.59
C SER A 4 -52.41 -33.97 26.67
N ALA A 5 -51.13 -34.22 26.41
CA ALA A 5 -50.05 -33.79 27.26
C ALA A 5 -49.92 -32.25 27.24
N PRO A 6 -49.55 -31.60 28.37
CA PRO A 6 -49.38 -30.17 28.40
C PRO A 6 -48.11 -29.76 27.62
N GLU A 7 -48.28 -28.77 26.75
CA GLU A 7 -47.25 -28.14 25.95
C GLU A 7 -46.23 -27.49 26.89
N ALA A 8 -45.05 -28.11 27.04
CA ALA A 8 -43.96 -27.54 27.80
C ALA A 8 -43.47 -26.29 27.06
N LEU A 9 -43.82 -25.11 27.58
CA LEU A 9 -43.25 -23.84 27.16
C LEU A 9 -41.73 -23.89 27.37
N ALA A 10 -41.00 -24.22 26.31
CA ALA A 10 -39.55 -24.17 26.28
C ALA A 10 -39.14 -22.70 26.39
N MET A 11 -38.88 -22.24 27.62
CA MET A 11 -38.26 -20.94 27.85
C MET A 11 -36.88 -20.95 27.18
N GLN A 12 -36.79 -20.26 26.04
CA GLN A 12 -35.52 -19.96 25.39
C GLN A 12 -34.65 -19.17 26.38
N PRO A 13 -33.41 -19.60 26.68
CA PRO A 13 -32.55 -18.85 27.57
C PRO A 13 -32.24 -17.50 26.93
N VAL A 14 -32.78 -16.43 27.51
CA VAL A 14 -32.40 -15.06 27.19
C VAL A 14 -30.94 -14.89 27.62
N ARG A 15 -30.01 -15.09 26.68
CA ARG A 15 -28.59 -14.81 26.90
C ARG A 15 -28.41 -13.29 26.94
N PHE A 16 -28.34 -12.73 28.13
CA PHE A 16 -27.78 -11.41 28.33
C PHE A 16 -26.25 -11.51 28.17
N GLU A 17 -25.72 -11.15 27.01
CA GLU A 17 -24.29 -10.90 26.85
C GLU A 17 -23.92 -9.65 27.65
N TYR A 18 -23.63 -9.83 28.93
CA TYR A 18 -23.01 -8.79 29.74
C TYR A 18 -21.58 -8.60 29.26
N THR A 19 -21.33 -7.53 28.49
CA THR A 19 -19.95 -7.11 28.20
C THR A 19 -19.45 -6.26 29.38
N PRO A 20 -18.44 -6.70 30.15
CA PRO A 20 -17.85 -5.90 31.22
C PRO A 20 -17.53 -4.47 30.76
N ARG A 21 -17.90 -3.46 31.56
CA ARG A 21 -17.57 -2.05 31.30
C ARG A 21 -16.06 -1.82 31.09
N SER A 22 -15.21 -2.66 31.69
CA SER A 22 -13.76 -2.67 31.49
C SER A 22 -13.35 -3.03 30.05
N LEU A 23 -14.02 -3.99 29.42
CA LEU A 23 -13.76 -4.39 28.03
C LEU A 23 -14.17 -3.29 27.04
N VAL A 24 -15.33 -2.66 27.26
CA VAL A 24 -15.79 -1.53 26.43
C VAL A 24 -14.79 -0.37 26.50
N ARG A 25 -14.30 -0.04 27.70
CA ARG A 25 -13.27 1.00 27.89
C ARG A 25 -11.95 0.65 27.23
N ALA A 26 -11.49 -0.59 27.38
CA ALA A 26 -10.26 -1.07 26.73
C ALA A 26 -10.35 -0.99 25.20
N GLN A 27 -11.48 -1.41 24.62
CA GLN A 27 -11.71 -1.35 23.17
C GLN A 27 -11.76 0.10 22.66
N ALA A 28 -12.43 1.00 23.37
CA ALA A 28 -12.46 2.43 23.04
C ALA A 28 -11.06 3.05 23.10
N GLN A 29 -10.24 2.69 24.09
CA GLN A 29 -8.87 3.15 24.21
C GLN A 29 -8.00 2.64 23.05
N ILE A 30 -8.15 1.38 22.65
CA ILE A 30 -7.45 0.79 21.51
C ILE A 30 -7.82 1.53 20.21
N HIS A 31 -9.11 1.80 19.97
CA HIS A 31 -9.56 2.55 18.80
C HIS A 31 -9.00 3.99 18.77
N ARG A 32 -8.91 4.64 19.94
CA ARG A 32 -8.33 5.98 20.04
C ARG A 32 -6.84 5.97 19.68
N HIS A 33 -6.06 5.05 20.24
CA HIS A 33 -4.64 4.93 19.93
C HIS A 33 -4.40 4.59 18.46
N LEU A 34 -5.25 3.74 17.89
CA LEU A 34 -5.23 3.44 16.46
C LEU A 34 -5.46 4.68 15.60
N LEU A 35 -6.50 5.46 15.91
CA LEU A 35 -6.83 6.66 15.17
C LEU A 35 -5.67 7.67 15.23
N VAL A 36 -5.10 7.87 16.42
CA VAL A 36 -3.92 8.74 16.59
C VAL A 36 -2.74 8.22 15.77
N PHE A 37 -2.44 6.92 15.83
CA PHE A 37 -1.36 6.32 15.04
C PHE A 37 -1.56 6.54 13.54
N VAL A 38 -2.75 6.23 13.02
CA VAL A 38 -3.09 6.42 11.60
C VAL A 38 -2.96 7.88 11.18
N VAL A 39 -3.50 8.80 11.97
CA VAL A 39 -3.40 10.24 11.69
C VAL A 39 -1.95 10.70 11.68
N VAL A 40 -1.14 10.28 12.65
CA VAL A 40 0.29 10.64 12.70
C VAL A 40 1.04 10.10 11.49
N VAL A 41 0.84 8.83 11.12
CA VAL A 41 1.49 8.24 9.94
C VAL A 41 1.07 8.96 8.66
N ILE A 42 -0.21 9.31 8.51
CA ILE A 42 -0.71 10.09 7.36
C ILE A 42 -0.06 11.47 7.30
N LEU A 43 0.01 12.18 8.42
CA LEU A 43 0.60 13.52 8.47
C LEU A 43 2.10 13.50 8.17
N VAL A 44 2.83 12.54 8.75
CA VAL A 44 4.26 12.34 8.48
C VAL A 44 4.49 11.97 7.01
N HIS A 45 3.68 11.07 6.46
CA HIS A 45 3.74 10.68 5.06
C HIS A 45 3.47 11.87 4.14
N LEU A 46 2.40 12.64 4.39
CA LEU A 46 2.08 13.83 3.61
C LEU A 46 3.22 14.85 3.65
N LEU A 47 3.76 15.15 4.83
CA LEU A 47 4.89 16.07 4.99
C LEU A 47 6.12 15.57 4.23
N ALA A 48 6.41 14.27 4.29
CA ALA A 48 7.52 13.66 3.56
C ALA A 48 7.32 13.81 2.04
N LEU A 49 6.12 13.56 1.51
CA LEU A 49 5.84 13.75 0.08
C LEU A 49 6.05 15.21 -0.35
N LEU A 50 5.47 16.16 0.39
CA LEU A 50 5.63 17.59 0.13
C LEU A 50 7.09 18.02 0.14
N LEU A 51 7.87 17.54 1.13
CA LEU A 51 9.29 17.84 1.23
C LEU A 51 10.08 17.25 0.06
N LEU A 52 9.91 15.97 -0.23
CA LEU A 52 10.63 15.28 -1.30
C LEU A 52 10.32 15.91 -2.67
N ASP A 53 9.06 16.25 -2.93
CA ASP A 53 8.66 16.93 -4.18
C ASP A 53 9.26 18.32 -4.27
N HIS A 54 9.29 19.07 -3.15
CA HIS A 54 9.97 20.37 -3.11
C HIS A 54 11.47 20.21 -3.44
N LEU A 55 12.15 19.22 -2.88
CA LEU A 55 13.57 18.95 -3.17
C LEU A 55 13.79 18.60 -4.66
N LEU A 56 12.86 17.90 -5.31
CA LEU A 56 12.95 17.61 -6.75
C LEU A 56 12.84 18.85 -7.64
N THR A 57 12.20 19.92 -7.15
CA THR A 57 12.06 21.17 -7.92
C THR A 57 13.32 22.05 -7.89
N ARG A 58 14.29 21.74 -7.02
CA ARG A 58 15.56 22.49 -6.91
C ARG A 58 16.37 22.41 -8.21
N PRO A 59 16.66 23.53 -8.91
CA PRO A 59 17.35 23.49 -10.20
C PRO A 59 18.84 23.15 -10.06
N ASP A 60 19.44 23.52 -8.93
CA ASP A 60 20.86 23.36 -8.56
C ASP A 60 21.23 21.93 -8.14
N TRP A 61 20.23 21.08 -7.90
CA TRP A 61 20.48 19.72 -7.42
C TRP A 61 21.03 18.80 -8.52
N PRO A 62 22.10 18.03 -8.25
CA PRO A 62 22.65 17.09 -9.22
C PRO A 62 21.66 15.97 -9.52
N ARG A 63 21.69 15.44 -10.75
CA ARG A 63 20.74 14.40 -11.22
C ARG A 63 20.68 13.19 -10.30
N ILE A 64 21.84 12.76 -9.77
CA ILE A 64 21.93 11.62 -8.86
C ILE A 64 21.19 11.91 -7.55
N ALA A 65 21.33 13.11 -6.97
CA ALA A 65 20.60 13.47 -5.76
C ALA A 65 19.08 13.51 -6.02
N LYS A 66 18.65 14.02 -7.18
CA LYS A 66 17.24 13.96 -7.58
C LYS A 66 16.75 12.52 -7.72
N ALA A 67 17.53 11.63 -8.30
CA ALA A 67 17.19 10.21 -8.41
C ALA A 67 17.04 9.56 -7.03
N LEU A 68 17.99 9.81 -6.11
CA LEU A 68 17.91 9.29 -4.74
C LEU A 68 16.68 9.79 -3.98
N VAL A 69 16.33 11.07 -4.14
CA VAL A 69 15.10 11.64 -3.56
C VAL A 69 13.86 11.01 -4.18
N ASP A 70 13.85 10.80 -5.49
CA ASP A 70 12.71 10.21 -6.19
C ASP A 70 12.47 8.76 -5.74
N THR A 71 13.52 7.93 -5.74
CA THR A 71 13.48 6.55 -5.23
C THR A 71 13.09 6.50 -3.75
N SER A 72 13.59 7.43 -2.93
CA SER A 72 13.17 7.53 -1.52
C SER A 72 11.67 7.87 -1.39
N GLY A 73 11.15 8.69 -2.29
CA GLY A 73 9.71 8.99 -2.37
C GLY A 73 8.89 7.78 -2.76
N HIS A 74 9.34 6.98 -3.74
CA HIS A 74 8.68 5.71 -4.11
C HIS A 74 8.66 4.74 -2.93
N ALA A 75 9.80 4.52 -2.30
CA ALA A 75 9.95 3.64 -1.14
C ALA A 75 9.07 4.07 0.04
N GLY A 76 9.15 5.36 0.40
CA GLY A 76 8.38 5.95 1.48
C GLY A 76 6.87 5.88 1.25
N SER A 77 6.42 6.15 0.01
CA SER A 77 5.00 6.10 -0.35
C SER A 77 4.42 4.70 -0.19
N ALA A 78 5.12 3.69 -0.73
CA ALA A 78 4.69 2.30 -0.65
C ALA A 78 4.64 1.80 0.80
N GLY A 79 5.70 2.03 1.58
CA GLY A 79 5.80 1.60 2.97
C GLY A 79 4.76 2.28 3.87
N ALA A 80 4.61 3.60 3.76
CA ALA A 80 3.65 4.35 4.56
C ALA A 80 2.19 4.00 4.21
N ALA A 81 1.89 3.79 2.91
CA ALA A 81 0.57 3.35 2.49
C ALA A 81 0.22 1.96 3.06
N TRP A 82 1.18 1.03 3.06
CA TRP A 82 1.01 -0.29 3.65
C TRP A 82 0.75 -0.21 5.17
N LEU A 83 1.57 0.52 5.92
CA LEU A 83 1.40 0.68 7.37
C LEU A 83 0.04 1.28 7.72
N THR A 84 -0.38 2.30 6.99
CA THR A 84 -1.67 2.97 7.19
C THR A 84 -2.82 2.02 6.91
N GLY A 85 -2.78 1.28 5.79
CA GLY A 85 -3.82 0.32 5.43
C GLY A 85 -3.92 -0.87 6.38
N LYS A 86 -2.80 -1.32 6.95
CA LYS A 86 -2.73 -2.47 7.88
C LYS A 86 -2.81 -2.08 9.36
N ALA A 87 -3.01 -0.79 9.69
CA ALA A 87 -3.08 -0.31 11.06
C ALA A 87 -4.14 -1.02 11.92
N LEU A 88 -5.28 -1.39 11.33
CA LEU A 88 -6.32 -2.17 12.02
C LEU A 88 -5.84 -3.59 12.38
N ASP A 89 -5.18 -4.27 11.43
CA ASP A 89 -4.69 -5.64 11.63
C ASP A 89 -3.54 -5.68 12.64
N LEU A 90 -2.68 -4.66 12.58
CA LEU A 90 -1.56 -4.43 13.50
C LEU A 90 -2.02 -4.49 14.96
N ILE A 91 -3.10 -3.76 15.26
CA ILE A 91 -3.58 -3.57 16.63
C ILE A 91 -4.50 -4.71 17.06
N ARG A 92 -5.36 -5.22 16.18
CA ARG A 92 -6.31 -6.30 16.52
C ARG A 92 -5.63 -7.64 16.75
N HIS A 93 -4.59 -7.95 15.98
CA HIS A 93 -3.94 -9.26 16.01
C HIS A 93 -2.53 -9.23 16.62
N GLY A 94 -2.06 -8.06 17.09
CA GLY A 94 -0.72 -7.89 17.65
C GLY A 94 0.42 -8.19 16.66
N ARG A 95 0.14 -8.18 15.35
CA ARG A 95 1.09 -8.58 14.29
C ARG A 95 2.03 -7.43 13.89
N VAL A 96 2.57 -6.71 14.87
CA VAL A 96 3.36 -5.49 14.67
C VAL A 96 4.59 -5.71 13.80
N ILE A 97 5.41 -6.67 14.19
CA ILE A 97 6.65 -7.01 13.47
C ILE A 97 6.33 -7.41 12.03
N ARG A 98 5.29 -8.22 11.81
CA ARG A 98 4.90 -8.65 10.47
C ARG A 98 4.51 -7.47 9.58
N ALA A 99 3.70 -6.53 10.06
CA ALA A 99 3.29 -5.42 9.19
C ALA A 99 4.44 -4.42 8.96
N LEU A 100 5.37 -4.25 9.91
CA LEU A 100 6.60 -3.49 9.69
C LEU A 100 7.49 -4.15 8.63
N LEU A 101 7.70 -5.46 8.72
CA LEU A 101 8.45 -6.21 7.70
C LEU A 101 7.77 -6.12 6.33
N GLN A 102 6.45 -6.26 6.27
CA GLN A 102 5.71 -6.11 5.02
C GLN A 102 5.80 -4.68 4.46
N ALA A 103 5.79 -3.65 5.31
CA ALA A 103 6.01 -2.27 4.87
C ALA A 103 7.41 -2.06 4.29
N ILE A 104 8.44 -2.62 4.94
CA ILE A 104 9.83 -2.61 4.44
C ILE A 104 9.91 -3.35 3.10
N ILE A 105 9.29 -4.53 2.99
CA ILE A 105 9.22 -5.27 1.73
C ILE A 105 8.51 -4.44 0.64
N CYS A 106 7.42 -3.76 0.97
CA CYS A 106 6.70 -2.91 0.02
C CYS A 106 7.57 -1.73 -0.46
N ALA A 107 8.30 -1.09 0.46
CA ALA A 107 9.25 -0.03 0.15
C ALA A 107 10.41 -0.51 -0.74
N ILE A 108 10.93 -1.71 -0.46
CA ILE A 108 11.95 -2.36 -1.30
C ILE A 108 11.37 -2.66 -2.68
N LEU A 109 10.18 -3.26 -2.78
CA LEU A 109 9.55 -3.59 -4.06
C LEU A 109 9.35 -2.33 -4.93
N ALA A 110 8.91 -1.22 -4.35
CA ALA A 110 8.80 0.05 -5.07
C ALA A 110 10.17 0.53 -5.55
N SER A 111 11.19 0.52 -4.68
CA SER A 111 12.56 0.92 -5.06
C SER A 111 13.16 0.02 -6.16
N LEU A 112 12.85 -1.28 -6.16
CA LEU A 112 13.34 -2.22 -7.16
C LEU A 112 12.78 -1.92 -8.56
N MET A 113 11.65 -1.22 -8.67
CA MET A 113 11.11 -0.82 -9.97
C MET A 113 12.07 0.13 -10.70
N ASP A 114 12.75 1.04 -9.97
CA ASP A 114 13.75 1.94 -10.55
C ASP A 114 15.00 1.22 -11.08
N LEU A 115 15.19 -0.07 -10.77
CA LEU A 115 16.29 -0.84 -11.36
C LEU A 115 16.11 -1.02 -12.87
N ASP A 116 14.90 -0.85 -13.40
CA ASP A 116 14.64 -0.85 -14.84
C ASP A 116 15.44 0.22 -15.58
N HIS A 117 15.81 1.32 -14.93
CA HIS A 117 16.69 2.33 -15.49
C HIS A 117 18.07 1.78 -15.87
N PHE A 118 18.64 0.88 -15.05
CA PHE A 118 19.94 0.28 -15.35
C PHE A 118 19.84 -0.72 -16.50
N PHE A 119 18.76 -1.50 -16.55
CA PHE A 119 18.49 -2.41 -17.66
C PHE A 119 18.24 -1.66 -18.97
N HIS A 120 17.46 -0.58 -18.92
CA HIS A 120 17.15 0.27 -20.08
C HIS A 120 18.39 1.06 -20.56
N ALA A 121 19.29 1.43 -19.66
CA ALA A 121 20.58 2.01 -20.00
C ALA A 121 21.59 0.98 -20.54
N SER A 122 21.30 -0.32 -20.43
CA SER A 122 22.21 -1.43 -20.71
C SER A 122 23.55 -1.31 -19.98
N ARG A 123 23.57 -0.65 -18.81
CA ARG A 123 24.79 -0.32 -18.05
C ARG A 123 24.50 -0.18 -16.56
N TRP A 124 25.36 -0.77 -15.72
CA TRP A 124 25.36 -0.61 -14.25
C TRP A 124 26.04 0.69 -13.81
N SER A 125 25.55 1.84 -14.31
CA SER A 125 26.08 3.17 -13.98
C SER A 125 24.95 4.10 -13.61
N LEU A 126 25.03 4.72 -12.43
CA LEU A 126 24.07 5.74 -11.98
C LEU A 126 23.96 6.89 -12.98
N THR A 127 25.09 7.34 -13.54
CA THR A 127 25.10 8.39 -14.56
C THR A 127 24.32 7.98 -15.81
N ALA A 128 24.46 6.73 -16.26
CA ALA A 128 23.73 6.21 -17.42
C ALA A 128 22.23 6.06 -17.12
N ALA A 129 21.89 5.42 -16.00
CA ALA A 129 20.52 5.19 -15.54
C ALA A 129 19.71 6.48 -15.36
N THR A 130 20.39 7.56 -14.93
CA THR A 130 19.76 8.88 -14.71
C THR A 130 19.81 9.82 -15.92
N SER A 131 20.40 9.40 -17.04
CA SER A 131 20.53 10.21 -18.27
C SER A 131 19.73 9.67 -19.45
N LEU A 132 18.76 8.79 -19.18
CA LEU A 132 17.89 8.21 -20.21
C LEU A 132 17.02 9.28 -20.89
N SER A 133 16.89 9.16 -22.21
CA SER A 133 16.01 10.01 -23.04
C SER A 133 14.58 9.49 -23.13
N THR A 134 14.36 8.22 -22.78
CA THR A 134 13.06 7.53 -22.85
C THR A 134 12.73 6.88 -21.51
N ARG A 135 11.44 6.64 -21.26
CA ARG A 135 10.99 6.00 -20.01
C ARG A 135 11.25 4.49 -20.05
N PRO A 136 11.86 3.93 -19.00
CA PRO A 136 11.98 2.49 -18.81
C PRO A 136 10.63 1.78 -18.66
N TRP A 137 10.56 0.50 -19.04
CA TRP A 137 9.28 -0.20 -19.22
C TRP A 137 8.49 -0.44 -17.94
N LEU A 138 9.10 -0.56 -16.75
CA LEU A 138 8.33 -0.71 -15.51
C LEU A 138 7.67 0.60 -15.06
N HIS A 139 7.92 1.72 -15.76
CA HIS A 139 7.18 2.97 -15.59
C HIS A 139 5.92 3.07 -16.46
N SER A 140 5.61 2.02 -17.22
CA SER A 140 4.31 1.86 -17.84
C SER A 140 3.34 1.21 -16.85
N LEU A 141 2.16 1.80 -16.65
CA LEU A 141 1.15 1.27 -15.74
C LEU A 141 0.71 -0.16 -16.12
N PRO A 142 0.33 -0.46 -17.39
CA PRO A 142 -0.04 -1.82 -17.77
C PRO A 142 1.08 -2.84 -17.54
N VAL A 143 2.33 -2.50 -17.89
CA VAL A 143 3.48 -3.40 -17.72
C VAL A 143 3.77 -3.62 -16.23
N ALA A 144 3.74 -2.57 -15.42
CA ALA A 144 3.97 -2.65 -13.98
C ALA A 144 2.88 -3.47 -13.28
N ILE A 145 1.60 -3.29 -13.63
CA ILE A 145 0.50 -4.11 -13.09
C ILE A 145 0.70 -5.58 -13.49
N ALA A 146 1.03 -5.87 -14.75
CA ALA A 146 1.30 -7.23 -15.19
C ALA A 146 2.47 -7.86 -14.41
N ALA A 147 3.55 -7.11 -14.16
CA ALA A 147 4.67 -7.55 -13.35
C ALA A 147 4.28 -7.84 -11.89
N ALA A 148 3.46 -6.97 -11.27
CA ALA A 148 2.93 -7.20 -9.93
C ALA A 148 2.06 -8.47 -9.85
N LEU A 149 1.19 -8.69 -10.83
CA LEU A 149 0.35 -9.90 -10.91
C LEU A 149 1.19 -11.15 -11.09
N LEU A 150 2.21 -11.11 -11.96
CA LEU A 150 3.13 -12.23 -12.17
C LEU A 150 3.92 -12.54 -10.89
N LEU A 151 4.48 -11.52 -10.23
CA LEU A 151 5.19 -11.70 -8.96
C LEU A 151 4.29 -12.31 -7.89
N SER A 152 3.05 -11.84 -7.80
CA SER A 152 2.06 -12.38 -6.86
C SER A 152 1.71 -13.83 -7.17
N TYR A 153 1.55 -14.17 -8.46
CA TYR A 153 1.30 -15.54 -8.91
C TYR A 153 2.47 -16.46 -8.54
N VAL A 154 3.72 -16.07 -8.84
CA VAL A 154 4.91 -16.85 -8.49
C VAL A 154 4.99 -17.05 -6.98
N ALA A 155 4.83 -16.00 -6.19
CA ALA A 155 4.88 -16.09 -4.74
C ALA A 155 3.75 -16.96 -4.15
N HIS A 156 2.57 -16.96 -4.77
CA HIS A 156 1.49 -17.89 -4.44
C HIS A 156 1.88 -19.35 -4.76
N ARG A 157 2.43 -19.62 -5.94
CA ARG A 157 2.87 -20.98 -6.35
C ARG A 157 4.00 -21.51 -5.49
N CYS A 158 4.90 -20.65 -5.02
CA CYS A 158 6.01 -21.00 -4.15
C CYS A 158 5.63 -21.04 -2.65
N ASN A 159 4.35 -20.83 -2.30
CA ASN A 159 3.85 -20.80 -0.92
C ASN A 159 4.66 -19.88 0.01
N VAL A 160 5.17 -18.76 -0.52
CA VAL A 160 6.12 -17.85 0.19
C VAL A 160 5.47 -17.17 1.40
N ALA A 161 4.14 -17.10 1.43
CA ALA A 161 3.41 -16.63 2.60
C ALA A 161 2.05 -17.33 2.65
N GLY A 162 1.78 -18.07 3.73
CA GLY A 162 0.48 -18.69 4.02
C GLY A 162 -0.69 -17.70 4.17
N ALA A 163 -0.52 -16.43 3.78
CA ALA A 163 -1.58 -15.44 3.63
C ALA A 163 -1.60 -14.96 2.17
N HIS A 164 -2.28 -15.74 1.32
CA HIS A 164 -2.30 -15.54 -0.12
C HIS A 164 -2.67 -14.10 -0.52
N ARG A 165 -3.51 -13.40 0.24
CA ARG A 165 -3.94 -12.04 -0.07
C ARG A 165 -2.84 -10.99 0.05
N ASP A 166 -2.07 -10.99 1.14
CA ASP A 166 -1.01 -10.00 1.35
C ASP A 166 0.06 -10.13 0.24
N THR A 167 0.27 -11.35 -0.25
CA THR A 167 1.15 -11.66 -1.39
C THR A 167 0.72 -10.96 -2.68
N PHE A 168 -0.59 -10.72 -2.89
CA PHE A 168 -1.09 -9.92 -4.01
C PHE A 168 -1.06 -8.42 -3.75
N LEU A 169 -1.42 -8.01 -2.52
CA LEU A 169 -1.56 -6.59 -2.19
C LEU A 169 -0.21 -5.87 -2.07
N LEU A 170 0.86 -6.59 -1.70
CA LEU A 170 2.20 -6.01 -1.54
C LEU A 170 2.79 -5.50 -2.86
N PRO A 171 2.93 -6.33 -3.92
CA PRO A 171 3.41 -5.86 -5.22
C PRO A 171 2.50 -4.80 -5.83
N LEU A 172 1.17 -4.95 -5.66
CA LEU A 172 0.22 -3.99 -6.19
C LEU A 172 0.33 -2.62 -5.51
N THR A 173 0.54 -2.58 -4.18
CA THR A 173 0.78 -1.33 -3.46
C THR A 173 2.06 -0.65 -3.94
N ALA A 174 3.14 -1.42 -4.06
CA ALA A 174 4.41 -0.91 -4.58
C ALA A 174 4.23 -0.29 -5.97
N VAL A 175 3.61 -1.03 -6.90
CA VAL A 175 3.35 -0.54 -8.26
C VAL A 175 2.46 0.71 -8.26
N LEU A 176 1.29 0.69 -7.62
CA LEU A 176 0.36 1.81 -7.71
C LEU A 176 0.92 3.10 -7.12
N THR A 177 1.62 3.01 -5.99
CA THR A 177 2.25 4.19 -5.36
C THR A 177 3.41 4.72 -6.21
N HIS A 178 4.26 3.84 -6.75
CA HIS A 178 5.35 4.19 -7.68
C HIS A 178 4.83 4.86 -8.95
N GLN A 179 3.85 4.23 -9.62
CA GLN A 179 3.29 4.73 -10.86
C GLN A 179 2.62 6.10 -10.66
N LEU A 180 1.92 6.33 -9.55
CA LEU A 180 1.33 7.64 -9.29
C LEU A 180 2.35 8.72 -9.00
N ARG A 181 3.46 8.37 -8.33
CA ARG A 181 4.56 9.32 -8.14
C ARG A 181 5.24 9.66 -9.48
N ASP A 182 5.52 8.70 -10.36
CA ASP A 182 6.03 9.03 -11.70
C ASP A 182 4.98 9.84 -12.51
N ALA A 183 3.72 9.42 -12.45
CA ALA A 183 2.64 10.01 -13.23
C ALA A 183 2.33 11.47 -12.86
N HIS A 184 2.47 11.90 -11.60
CA HIS A 184 2.22 13.31 -11.29
C HIS A 184 3.25 14.25 -11.91
N ARG A 185 4.45 13.75 -12.21
CA ARG A 185 5.53 14.53 -12.82
C ARG A 185 5.53 14.48 -14.33
N ARG A 186 5.11 13.35 -14.90
CA ARG A 186 5.29 13.08 -16.33
C ARG A 186 4.02 12.58 -17.02
N GLY A 187 2.92 12.37 -16.28
CA GLY A 187 1.70 11.72 -16.76
C GLY A 187 1.75 10.20 -16.66
N LEU A 188 0.59 9.60 -16.44
CA LEU A 188 0.38 8.16 -16.33
C LEU A 188 0.59 7.50 -17.70
N TRP A 189 1.68 6.76 -17.83
CA TRP A 189 2.09 6.19 -19.11
C TRP A 189 1.42 4.83 -19.35
N LEU A 190 0.69 4.72 -20.46
CA LEU A 190 -0.15 3.56 -20.78
C LEU A 190 0.44 2.61 -21.82
N TYR A 191 1.68 2.80 -22.28
CA TYR A 191 2.30 1.93 -23.29
C TYR A 191 2.33 0.45 -22.88
N PRO A 192 2.07 -0.53 -23.76
CA PRO A 192 1.72 -0.39 -25.18
C PRO A 192 0.22 -0.16 -25.42
N LEU A 193 -0.59 -0.07 -24.36
CA LEU A 193 -2.02 0.21 -24.48
C LEU A 193 -2.26 1.70 -24.81
N ALA A 194 -3.47 2.01 -25.27
CA ALA A 194 -3.92 3.37 -25.57
C ALA A 194 -2.90 4.18 -26.42
N GLY A 195 -2.25 3.52 -27.38
CA GLY A 195 -1.25 4.14 -28.25
C GLY A 195 -0.01 4.70 -27.54
N GLY A 196 0.25 4.31 -26.29
CA GLY A 196 1.34 4.86 -25.48
C GLY A 196 1.07 6.22 -24.85
N ALA A 197 -0.21 6.62 -24.75
CA ALA A 197 -0.59 7.89 -24.14
C ALA A 197 -0.02 8.09 -22.73
N SER A 198 0.28 9.34 -22.38
CA SER A 198 0.63 9.76 -21.02
C SER A 198 -0.45 10.70 -20.49
N ILE A 199 -1.29 10.21 -19.58
CA ILE A 199 -2.46 10.96 -19.07
C ILE A 199 -2.02 11.82 -17.87
N PRO A 200 -2.17 13.15 -17.91
CA PRO A 200 -1.81 13.99 -16.77
C PRO A 200 -2.70 13.66 -15.57
N ILE A 201 -2.10 13.59 -14.38
CA ILE A 201 -2.85 13.47 -13.12
C ILE A 201 -2.63 14.73 -12.29
N SER A 202 -3.65 15.15 -11.54
CA SER A 202 -3.52 16.32 -10.67
C SER A 202 -2.64 16.00 -9.46
N TYR A 203 -1.90 16.98 -8.97
CA TYR A 203 -1.07 16.84 -7.78
C TYR A 203 -1.92 16.44 -6.56
N THR A 204 -3.09 17.05 -6.41
CA THR A 204 -4.06 16.71 -5.35
C THR A 204 -4.51 15.26 -5.42
N PHE A 205 -4.76 14.72 -6.62
CA PHE A 205 -5.11 13.31 -6.78
C PHE A 205 -3.97 12.41 -6.36
N TYR A 206 -2.74 12.69 -6.80
CA TYR A 206 -1.54 11.95 -6.40
C TYR A 206 -1.38 11.89 -4.87
N LEU A 207 -1.44 13.04 -4.19
CA LEU A 207 -1.31 13.11 -2.74
C LEU A 207 -2.45 12.36 -2.04
N THR A 208 -3.69 12.67 -2.39
CA THR A 208 -4.89 12.08 -1.78
C THR A 208 -4.92 10.56 -1.98
N PHE A 209 -4.48 10.08 -3.14
CA PHE A 209 -4.40 8.66 -3.40
C PHE A 209 -3.41 7.96 -2.46
N ASN A 210 -2.19 8.49 -2.35
CA ASN A 210 -1.12 7.87 -1.57
C ASN A 210 -1.39 7.90 -0.06
N VAL A 211 -1.96 8.99 0.46
CA VAL A 211 -2.15 9.14 1.91
C VAL A 211 -3.52 8.68 2.42
N ALA A 212 -4.54 8.62 1.56
CA ALA A 212 -5.91 8.32 1.98
C ALA A 212 -6.60 7.21 1.18
N ILE A 213 -6.75 7.36 -0.15
CA ILE A 213 -7.58 6.44 -0.95
C ILE A 213 -7.01 5.03 -0.92
N TRP A 214 -5.73 4.87 -1.26
CA TRP A 214 -5.13 3.54 -1.33
C TRP A 214 -5.02 2.86 0.05
N PRO A 215 -4.57 3.54 1.12
CA PRO A 215 -4.64 2.97 2.47
C PRO A 215 -6.05 2.55 2.89
N ALA A 216 -7.09 3.33 2.57
CA ALA A 216 -8.47 2.96 2.86
C ALA A 216 -8.91 1.71 2.07
N VAL A 217 -8.55 1.63 0.78
CA VAL A 217 -8.79 0.43 -0.04
C VAL A 217 -8.07 -0.78 0.56
N LEU A 218 -6.79 -0.66 0.93
CA LEU A 218 -6.03 -1.73 1.58
C LEU A 218 -6.68 -2.20 2.88
N ALA A 219 -7.17 -1.27 3.71
CA ALA A 219 -7.87 -1.58 4.94
C ALA A 219 -9.17 -2.34 4.68
N GLN A 220 -9.96 -1.93 3.68
CA GLN A 220 -11.20 -2.62 3.30
C GLN A 220 -10.94 -4.01 2.74
N LEU A 221 -9.93 -4.14 1.87
CA LEU A 221 -9.52 -5.43 1.34
C LEU A 221 -9.05 -6.31 2.50
N SER A 222 -8.22 -5.82 3.41
CA SER A 222 -7.71 -6.63 4.53
C SER A 222 -8.80 -7.16 5.46
N ARG A 223 -9.94 -6.45 5.61
CA ARG A 223 -11.08 -6.88 6.44
C ARG A 223 -11.83 -8.10 5.89
N TRP A 224 -11.76 -8.35 4.59
CA TRP A 224 -12.44 -9.47 3.93
C TRP A 224 -11.65 -10.79 4.05
N SER A 225 -11.04 -11.04 5.21
CA SER A 225 -10.50 -12.37 5.54
C SER A 225 -11.53 -13.07 6.43
N PRO A 226 -12.13 -14.18 5.97
CA PRO A 226 -12.63 -15.18 6.92
C PRO A 226 -11.42 -15.57 7.79
N GLY A 227 -11.61 -15.54 9.11
CA GLY A 227 -10.64 -16.09 10.06
C GLY A 227 -10.52 -17.59 9.92
#